data_AF-A0A662YT11-F1
#
_entry.id   AF-A0A662YT11-F1
#
_cell.length_a   1.000
_cell.length_b   1.000
_cell.length_c   1.000
_cell.angle_alpha   90.00
_cell.angle_beta   90.00
_cell.angle_gamma   90.00
#
_symmetry.space_group_name_H-M   'P 1'
#
loop_
_entity.id
_entity.type
_entity.pdbx_description
1 polymer ?
#
loop_
_entity_poly.entity_id
_entity_poly.type
_entity_poly.pdbx_seq_one_letter_code
_entity_poly.pdbx_strand_id
1 'polypeptide(L)'
;MARLLRNLLLFTVRVTLKIRVLGFWALVYGYCAFYTCIVLLKLLWSIIIRPLKTFQWVIRENAPACLNDTSLGTHCYVRIKESGLRFHYVAAGERGKPLMLFLHGFPEFWFSWRHQLREFKSEFRVVAVDMRGYGESDVPAGREHYRLDYLVTDVKDIVEYLGYNRCFLVGHDWGGMIAWLFAIHYPEMAVKYLFTSQTTGIGRKGCRLTSEDMEAYMYVFSQPGALTGPLNYYRNAFRLFKEELQADVTFQVGSEIFRAHQAVLLARVPEFFHLVVDPALNKSGDSSELIYIKAIQPSEFKHFLQVNHAEMAVVLHFIYGAVVDLPEGADVCQVLSVADMYGLEDLKEVGVFVLKRDYCRFFQKNQDNVVAMLMESDQLISSLPAVKWAERVSCLATELQEQCISYIVEHFSGIILSDGFRHLLQVQGMSSKPYLLEKIFLAIESGVTMDNCCSHFITVDTLKRVQPVDAMNQDNVVAMLMESDQLISSLPAVKWAERVSCLATELQEQCISYIVEHFSGIILSDGFRHLLQVQGMSSKPYLLEKIFLAIESGVTMDNCCSHFITVDTLKRVQPVDAMATSKPHVDSVRDRMTMAKAQIIERSSAWEMLRNLQLGYE
;
A
#
# COMPACT_ATOMS: atom_id res chain seq x y z
N MET A 1 21.74 17.90 -28.61
CA MET A 1 21.01 19.16 -28.39
C MET A 1 19.59 18.94 -27.85
N ALA A 2 18.72 18.18 -28.52
CA ALA A 2 17.35 17.91 -28.06
C ALA A 2 17.24 17.22 -26.68
N ARG A 3 18.13 16.26 -26.36
CA ARG A 3 18.23 15.62 -25.03
C ARG A 3 18.58 16.62 -23.93
N LEU A 4 19.45 17.58 -24.23
CA LEU A 4 19.93 18.59 -23.29
C LEU A 4 18.84 19.65 -23.04
N LEU A 5 18.13 20.05 -24.09
CA LEU A 5 16.97 20.95 -24.00
C LEU A 5 15.82 20.32 -23.21
N ARG A 6 15.53 19.04 -23.45
CA ARG A 6 14.52 18.27 -22.73
C ARG A 6 14.88 18.09 -21.25
N ASN A 7 16.14 17.75 -20.96
CA ASN A 7 16.59 17.61 -19.57
C ASN A 7 16.59 18.95 -18.83
N LEU A 8 16.93 20.06 -19.50
CA LEU A 8 16.86 21.41 -18.94
C LEU A 8 15.40 21.82 -18.65
N LEU A 9 14.47 21.56 -19.59
CA LEU A 9 13.03 21.83 -19.43
C LEU A 9 12.40 20.96 -18.34
N LEU A 10 12.74 19.67 -18.28
CA LEU A 10 12.25 18.79 -17.22
C LEU A 10 12.86 19.15 -15.86
N PHE A 11 14.11 19.58 -15.83
CA PHE A 11 14.76 20.07 -14.61
C PHE A 11 14.08 21.35 -14.11
N THR A 12 13.83 22.33 -14.98
CA THR A 12 13.13 23.56 -14.58
C THR A 12 11.70 23.28 -14.13
N VAL A 13 10.97 22.38 -14.79
CA VAL A 13 9.61 21.96 -14.37
C VAL A 13 9.64 21.23 -13.02
N ARG A 14 10.56 20.27 -12.82
CA ARG A 14 10.72 19.52 -11.55
C ARG A 14 11.13 20.44 -10.40
N VAL A 15 12.05 21.37 -10.63
CA VAL A 15 12.47 22.37 -9.66
C VAL A 15 11.30 23.32 -9.35
N THR A 16 10.56 23.78 -10.35
CA THR A 16 9.40 24.65 -10.15
C THR A 16 8.29 23.94 -9.36
N LEU A 17 8.00 22.66 -9.65
CA LEU A 17 7.04 21.86 -8.89
C LEU A 17 7.50 21.63 -7.45
N LYS A 18 8.78 21.27 -7.22
CA LYS A 18 9.34 21.12 -5.87
C LYS A 18 9.30 22.43 -5.09
N ILE A 19 9.66 23.56 -5.71
CA ILE A 19 9.58 24.89 -5.10
C ILE A 19 8.11 25.25 -4.79
N ARG A 20 7.17 24.92 -5.67
CA ARG A 20 5.74 25.18 -5.45
C ARG A 20 5.15 24.33 -4.32
N VAL A 21 5.47 23.04 -4.27
CA VAL A 21 5.02 22.12 -3.22
C VAL A 21 5.65 22.49 -1.87
N LEU A 22 6.97 22.75 -1.86
CA LEU A 22 7.67 23.19 -0.66
C LEU A 22 7.19 24.57 -0.21
N GLY A 23 6.92 25.48 -1.13
CA GLY A 23 6.30 26.77 -0.86
C GLY A 23 4.88 26.64 -0.31
N PHE A 24 4.06 25.75 -0.86
CA PHE A 24 2.71 25.49 -0.35
C PHE A 24 2.75 24.91 1.07
N TRP A 25 3.55 23.89 1.33
CA TRP A 25 3.68 23.31 2.66
C TRP A 25 4.37 24.25 3.64
N ALA A 26 5.38 25.02 3.22
CA ALA A 26 5.98 26.06 4.05
C ALA A 26 4.98 27.17 4.38
N LEU A 27 4.08 27.51 3.46
CA LEU A 27 2.97 28.45 3.73
C LEU A 27 1.95 27.84 4.69
N VAL A 28 1.52 26.59 4.49
CA VAL A 28 0.54 25.92 5.37
C VAL A 28 1.12 25.72 6.76
N TYR A 29 2.28 25.07 6.87
CA TYR A 29 2.95 24.86 8.15
C TYR A 29 3.44 26.15 8.77
N GLY A 30 3.93 27.10 7.98
CA GLY A 30 4.32 28.43 8.46
C GLY A 30 3.12 29.20 9.00
N TYR A 31 1.97 29.15 8.32
CA TYR A 31 0.72 29.76 8.79
C TYR A 31 0.20 29.06 10.05
N CYS A 32 0.17 27.73 10.07
CA CYS A 32 -0.21 26.94 11.26
C CYS A 32 0.73 27.22 12.43
N ALA A 33 2.05 27.23 12.23
CA ALA A 33 3.04 27.52 13.25
C ALA A 33 2.94 28.96 13.73
N PHE A 34 2.74 29.92 12.83
CA PHE A 34 2.52 31.33 13.18
C PHE A 34 1.26 31.51 14.01
N TYR A 35 0.13 30.92 13.61
CA TYR A 35 -1.11 30.98 14.38
C TYR A 35 -0.99 30.24 15.71
N THR A 36 -0.32 29.08 15.73
CA THR A 36 -0.06 28.33 16.96
C THR A 36 0.82 29.15 17.89
N CYS A 37 1.89 29.78 17.41
CA CYS A 37 2.72 30.70 18.18
C CYS A 37 1.90 31.88 18.70
N ILE A 38 1.03 32.50 17.90
CA ILE A 38 0.14 33.56 18.37
C ILE A 38 -0.77 33.06 19.48
N VAL A 39 -1.40 31.89 19.32
CA VAL A 39 -2.30 31.31 20.33
C VAL A 39 -1.52 30.93 21.59
N LEU A 40 -0.34 30.33 21.46
CA LEU A 40 0.54 29.97 22.57
C LEU A 40 1.05 31.23 23.30
N LEU A 41 1.44 32.28 22.57
CA LEU A 41 1.84 33.56 23.16
C LEU A 41 0.65 34.24 23.84
N LYS A 42 -0.54 34.23 23.25
CA LYS A 42 -1.77 34.73 23.89
C LYS A 42 -2.14 33.92 25.12
N LEU A 43 -1.97 32.60 25.08
CA LEU A 43 -2.20 31.71 26.20
C LEU A 43 -1.18 31.96 27.31
N LEU A 44 0.11 32.03 26.98
CA LEU A 44 1.20 32.33 27.91
C LEU A 44 1.01 33.71 28.55
N TRP A 45 0.68 34.73 27.75
CA TRP A 45 0.33 36.07 28.21
C TRP A 45 -0.90 36.06 29.13
N SER A 46 -1.93 35.29 28.77
CA SER A 46 -3.12 35.10 29.61
C SER A 46 -2.77 34.42 30.94
N ILE A 47 -1.95 33.35 30.91
CA ILE A 47 -1.48 32.63 32.10
C ILE A 47 -0.66 33.54 33.01
N ILE A 48 0.22 34.38 32.45
CA ILE A 48 1.05 35.32 33.23
C ILE A 48 0.18 36.40 33.87
N ILE A 49 -0.78 36.97 33.14
CA ILE A 49 -1.58 38.11 33.62
C ILE A 49 -2.73 37.68 34.51
N ARG A 50 -3.34 36.52 34.23
CA ARG A 50 -4.54 36.03 34.93
C ARG A 50 -4.53 34.51 35.12
N PRO A 51 -3.53 33.93 35.81
CA PRO A 51 -3.35 32.47 35.91
C PRO A 51 -4.60 31.75 36.43
N LEU A 52 -5.31 32.35 37.39
CA LEU A 52 -6.53 31.79 37.96
C LEU A 52 -7.76 31.94 37.05
N LYS A 53 -7.79 32.88 36.10
CA LYS A 53 -8.91 33.08 35.16
C LYS A 53 -8.71 32.41 33.80
N THR A 54 -7.48 32.11 33.39
CA THR A 54 -7.19 31.57 32.04
C THR A 54 -7.83 30.21 31.79
N PHE A 55 -7.93 29.38 32.83
CA PHE A 55 -8.58 28.07 32.78
C PHE A 55 -9.96 28.06 33.45
N GLN A 56 -10.47 29.23 33.85
CA GLN A 56 -11.84 29.33 34.35
C GLN A 56 -12.80 29.36 33.17
N TRP A 57 -13.61 28.31 33.08
CA TRP A 57 -14.75 28.28 32.20
C TRP A 57 -15.71 29.41 32.60
N VAL A 58 -15.85 30.43 31.75
CA VAL A 58 -16.77 31.55 32.00
C VAL A 58 -18.17 31.09 31.63
N ILE A 59 -18.94 30.69 32.63
CA ILE A 59 -20.37 30.40 32.48
C ILE A 59 -21.10 31.74 32.32
N ARG A 60 -21.88 31.88 31.26
CA ARG A 60 -22.75 33.04 31.09
C ARG A 60 -24.06 32.76 31.82
N GLU A 61 -24.35 33.53 32.86
CA GLU A 61 -25.53 33.32 33.71
C GLU A 61 -26.84 33.76 33.06
N ASN A 62 -26.80 34.86 32.28
CA ASN A 62 -27.99 35.45 31.69
C ASN A 62 -28.11 35.08 30.21
N ALA A 63 -29.27 34.54 29.83
CA ALA A 63 -29.61 34.28 28.44
C ALA A 63 -29.72 35.61 27.66
N PRO A 64 -29.16 35.71 26.45
CA PRO A 64 -29.28 36.90 25.62
C PRO A 64 -30.74 37.13 25.18
N ALA A 65 -31.10 38.38 24.96
CA ALA A 65 -32.49 38.78 24.70
C ALA A 65 -33.11 38.10 23.47
N CYS A 66 -32.30 37.75 22.47
CA CYS A 66 -32.73 37.04 21.27
C CYS A 66 -33.29 35.64 21.57
N LEU A 67 -32.84 34.97 22.64
CA LEU A 67 -33.41 33.68 23.05
C LEU A 67 -34.78 33.83 23.71
N ASN A 68 -35.06 34.97 24.33
CA ASN A 68 -36.34 35.27 24.99
C ASN A 68 -37.31 36.03 24.07
N ASP A 69 -37.05 36.09 22.77
CA ASP A 69 -37.91 36.77 21.81
C ASP A 69 -39.25 36.04 21.66
N THR A 70 -40.30 36.61 22.25
CA THR A 70 -41.67 36.08 22.19
C THR A 70 -42.23 35.92 20.77
N SER A 71 -41.64 36.59 19.76
CA SER A 71 -42.04 36.44 18.36
C SER A 71 -41.71 35.06 17.79
N LEU A 72 -40.72 34.37 18.39
CA LEU A 72 -40.27 33.03 18.01
C LEU A 72 -41.13 31.92 18.60
N GLY A 73 -41.79 32.17 19.72
CA GLY A 73 -42.67 31.23 20.39
C GLY A 73 -42.57 31.29 21.90
N THR A 74 -43.15 30.29 22.54
CA THR A 74 -43.11 30.10 23.99
C THR A 74 -42.22 28.92 24.33
N HIS A 75 -41.31 29.12 25.27
CA HIS A 75 -40.49 28.05 25.86
C HIS A 75 -41.36 27.13 26.68
N CYS A 76 -41.24 25.83 26.42
CA CYS A 76 -42.02 24.78 27.06
C CYS A 76 -41.09 23.62 27.41
N TYR A 77 -41.55 22.81 28.36
CA TYR A 77 -40.83 21.60 28.76
C TYR A 77 -41.80 20.43 28.80
N VAL A 78 -41.34 19.29 28.32
CA VAL A 78 -42.02 18.01 28.44
C VAL A 78 -41.17 17.08 29.26
N ARG A 79 -41.78 16.33 30.17
CA ARG A 79 -41.14 15.20 30.85
C ARG A 79 -41.73 13.90 30.34
N ILE A 80 -40.91 13.11 29.66
CA ILE A 80 -41.30 11.81 29.09
C ILE A 80 -41.43 10.81 30.23
N LYS A 81 -42.52 10.04 30.25
CA LYS A 81 -42.83 9.16 31.38
C LYS A 81 -41.91 7.95 31.42
N GLU A 82 -41.63 7.39 30.25
CA GLU A 82 -40.89 6.15 30.05
C GLU A 82 -39.40 6.35 30.37
N SER A 83 -38.79 7.41 29.83
CA SER A 83 -37.38 7.72 30.07
C SER A 83 -37.13 8.58 31.30
N GLY A 84 -38.15 9.27 31.81
CA GLY A 84 -38.04 10.24 32.92
C GLY A 84 -37.33 11.54 32.54
N LEU A 85 -36.84 11.67 31.30
CA LEU A 85 -36.08 12.82 30.82
C LEU A 85 -37.00 14.02 30.55
N ARG A 86 -36.47 15.21 30.82
CA ARG A 86 -37.08 16.49 30.47
C ARG A 86 -36.48 17.05 29.18
N PHE A 87 -37.32 17.37 28.22
CA PHE A 87 -36.93 18.05 26.99
C PHE A 87 -37.48 19.47 26.97
N HIS A 88 -36.61 20.40 26.57
CA HIS A 88 -36.97 21.76 26.23
C HIS A 88 -37.39 21.85 24.76
N TYR A 89 -38.41 22.67 24.49
CA TYR A 89 -38.80 23.03 23.14
C TYR A 89 -39.43 24.42 23.09
N VAL A 90 -39.29 25.10 21.96
CA VAL A 90 -39.98 26.36 21.67
C VAL A 90 -41.13 26.08 20.72
N ALA A 91 -42.32 26.57 21.07
CA ALA A 91 -43.52 26.34 20.27
C ALA A 91 -44.24 27.64 19.92
N ALA A 92 -44.65 27.76 18.67
CA ALA A 92 -45.44 28.88 18.15
C ALA A 92 -46.59 28.38 17.27
N GLY A 93 -47.52 29.28 16.94
CA GLY A 93 -48.73 28.94 16.19
C GLY A 93 -49.86 28.38 17.06
N GLU A 94 -51.08 28.40 16.54
CA GLU A 94 -52.29 28.01 17.28
C GLU A 94 -52.34 26.50 17.55
N ARG A 95 -52.87 26.12 18.72
CA ARG A 95 -53.15 24.72 19.03
C ARG A 95 -54.28 24.19 18.13
N GLY A 96 -54.19 22.95 17.69
CA GLY A 96 -55.17 22.32 16.78
C GLY A 96 -54.79 22.40 15.29
N LYS A 97 -53.82 23.24 14.91
CA LYS A 97 -53.19 23.19 13.58
C LYS A 97 -52.28 21.96 13.45
N PRO A 98 -52.01 21.48 12.22
CA PRO A 98 -51.06 20.38 12.00
C PRO A 98 -49.69 20.68 12.63
N LEU A 99 -49.08 19.66 13.24
CA LEU A 99 -47.77 19.79 13.90
C LEU A 99 -46.65 19.77 12.87
N MET A 100 -45.75 20.75 12.95
CA MET A 100 -44.46 20.75 12.27
C MET A 100 -43.34 20.77 13.32
N LEU A 101 -42.60 19.66 13.40
CA LEU A 101 -41.57 19.42 14.41
C LEU A 101 -40.18 19.57 13.79
N PHE A 102 -39.33 20.39 14.40
CA PHE A 102 -37.98 20.69 13.94
C PHE A 102 -36.91 20.07 14.85
N LEU A 103 -36.00 19.30 14.25
CA LEU A 103 -34.86 18.66 14.89
C LEU A 103 -33.54 19.25 14.36
N HIS A 104 -32.76 19.92 15.21
CA HIS A 104 -31.49 20.57 14.82
C HIS A 104 -30.31 19.58 14.70
N GLY A 105 -29.15 20.09 14.29
CA GLY A 105 -27.90 19.34 14.14
C GLY A 105 -26.84 19.58 15.23
N PHE A 106 -25.62 19.17 14.92
CA PHE A 106 -24.41 19.50 15.67
C PHE A 106 -23.60 20.60 14.96
N PRO A 107 -23.01 21.58 15.68
CA PRO A 107 -23.26 21.96 17.08
C PRO A 107 -24.32 23.06 17.14
N GLU A 108 -25.60 22.69 17.20
CA GLU A 108 -26.73 23.64 17.16
C GLU A 108 -27.72 23.41 18.31
N PHE A 109 -28.84 24.16 18.31
CA PHE A 109 -29.96 24.04 19.24
C PHE A 109 -31.23 24.64 18.60
N TRP A 110 -32.37 24.67 19.29
CA TRP A 110 -33.67 25.09 18.73
C TRP A 110 -33.62 26.41 17.95
N PHE A 111 -32.77 27.36 18.35
CA PHE A 111 -32.66 28.71 17.77
C PHE A 111 -32.18 28.71 16.32
N SER A 112 -31.58 27.63 15.83
CA SER A 112 -31.27 27.46 14.41
C SER A 112 -32.53 27.53 13.53
N TRP A 113 -33.69 27.13 14.08
CA TRP A 113 -34.97 27.15 13.39
C TRP A 113 -35.75 28.46 13.52
N ARG A 114 -35.17 29.52 14.13
CA ARG A 114 -35.86 30.79 14.40
C ARG A 114 -36.55 31.42 13.19
N HIS A 115 -35.97 31.25 11.99
CA HIS A 115 -36.54 31.75 10.75
C HIS A 115 -37.76 30.93 10.32
N GLN A 116 -37.66 29.60 10.41
CA GLN A 116 -38.75 28.67 10.08
C GLN A 116 -39.90 28.75 11.09
N LEU A 117 -39.60 28.93 12.38
CA LEU A 117 -40.62 29.18 13.40
C LEU A 117 -41.43 30.43 13.08
N ARG A 118 -40.79 31.51 12.62
CA ARG A 118 -41.49 32.76 12.25
C ARG A 118 -42.34 32.60 11.01
N GLU A 119 -41.84 31.88 10.01
CA GLU A 119 -42.52 31.71 8.71
C GLU A 119 -43.75 30.80 8.84
N PHE A 120 -43.59 29.61 9.45
CA PHE A 120 -44.61 28.57 9.38
C PHE A 120 -45.65 28.61 10.51
N LYS A 121 -45.50 29.47 11.53
CA LYS A 121 -46.44 29.54 12.68
C LYS A 121 -47.86 29.98 12.33
N SER A 122 -48.06 30.61 11.17
CA SER A 122 -49.40 31.01 10.67
C SER A 122 -50.22 29.81 10.21
N GLU A 123 -49.58 28.79 9.66
CA GLU A 123 -50.22 27.61 9.04
C GLU A 123 -50.11 26.36 9.91
N PHE A 124 -49.03 26.24 10.68
CA PHE A 124 -48.72 25.06 11.50
C PHE A 124 -48.61 25.40 12.97
N ARG A 125 -48.83 24.39 13.82
CA ARG A 125 -48.27 24.39 15.17
C ARG A 125 -46.81 24.02 15.02
N VAL A 126 -45.91 25.00 15.09
CA VAL A 126 -44.48 24.79 14.92
C VAL A 126 -43.82 24.52 16.27
N VAL A 127 -42.93 23.53 16.32
CA VAL A 127 -42.20 23.13 17.54
C VAL A 127 -40.74 22.87 17.19
N ALA A 128 -39.81 23.62 17.78
CA ALA A 128 -38.38 23.35 17.68
C ALA A 128 -37.87 22.77 19.00
N VAL A 129 -37.33 21.57 18.96
CA VAL A 129 -36.90 20.81 20.14
C VAL A 129 -35.40 20.99 20.35
N ASP A 130 -34.97 21.20 21.59
CA ASP A 130 -33.59 20.92 21.97
C ASP A 130 -33.43 19.42 22.16
N MET A 131 -32.63 18.78 21.31
CA MET A 131 -32.47 17.33 21.35
C MET A 131 -31.80 16.87 22.66
N ARG A 132 -31.86 15.56 22.96
CA ARG A 132 -31.24 14.96 24.15
C ARG A 132 -29.79 15.44 24.31
N GLY A 133 -29.45 16.01 25.46
CA GLY A 133 -28.10 16.51 25.72
C GLY A 133 -27.77 17.88 25.12
N TYR A 134 -28.73 18.59 24.52
CA TYR A 134 -28.55 19.94 23.99
C TYR A 134 -29.37 20.97 24.77
N GLY A 135 -28.90 22.22 24.75
CA GLY A 135 -29.62 23.37 25.28
C GLY A 135 -30.10 23.15 26.72
N GLU A 136 -31.41 23.29 26.93
CA GLU A 136 -32.04 23.11 28.24
C GLU A 136 -32.70 21.72 28.43
N SER A 137 -32.54 20.82 27.46
CA SER A 137 -32.93 19.42 27.61
C SER A 137 -31.94 18.67 28.50
N ASP A 138 -32.43 17.63 29.17
CA ASP A 138 -31.61 16.86 30.10
C ASP A 138 -30.41 16.21 29.40
N VAL A 139 -29.28 16.17 30.11
CA VAL A 139 -27.98 15.65 29.65
C VAL A 139 -27.65 14.37 30.42
N PRO A 140 -28.24 13.21 30.06
CA PRO A 140 -27.95 11.96 30.76
C PRO A 140 -26.46 11.61 30.69
N ALA A 141 -25.87 11.21 31.81
CA ALA A 141 -24.45 10.87 31.87
C ALA A 141 -24.19 9.52 31.19
N GLY A 142 -23.08 9.41 30.44
CA GLY A 142 -22.68 8.16 29.79
C GLY A 142 -23.11 8.08 28.32
N ARG A 143 -22.29 7.39 27.50
CA ARG A 143 -22.49 7.35 26.04
C ARG A 143 -23.67 6.45 25.65
N GLU A 144 -23.94 5.42 26.44
CA GLU A 144 -25.03 4.46 26.25
C GLU A 144 -26.41 5.10 26.26
N HIS A 145 -26.57 6.25 26.90
CA HIS A 145 -27.82 7.02 26.86
C HIS A 145 -27.98 7.86 25.59
N TYR A 146 -27.07 7.77 24.63
CA TYR A 146 -27.17 8.47 23.34
C TYR A 146 -27.21 7.49 22.16
N ARG A 147 -27.65 6.26 22.44
CA ARG A 147 -27.98 5.28 21.39
C ARG A 147 -29.17 5.81 20.56
N LEU A 148 -29.17 5.48 19.28
CA LEU A 148 -30.10 6.05 18.31
C LEU A 148 -31.55 5.56 18.48
N ASP A 149 -31.74 4.33 18.98
CA ASP A 149 -33.04 3.82 19.43
C ASP A 149 -33.70 4.79 20.41
N TYR A 150 -32.97 5.21 21.45
CA TYR A 150 -33.49 6.17 22.41
C TYR A 150 -33.78 7.54 21.81
N LEU A 151 -32.91 8.04 20.93
CA LEU A 151 -33.11 9.35 20.29
C LEU A 151 -34.35 9.37 19.40
N VAL A 152 -34.63 8.26 18.72
CA VAL A 152 -35.81 8.10 17.87
C VAL A 152 -37.08 7.93 18.72
N THR A 153 -37.01 7.15 19.80
CA THR A 153 -38.11 7.01 20.77
C THR A 153 -38.45 8.35 21.45
N ASP A 154 -37.46 9.18 21.79
CA ASP A 154 -37.71 10.52 22.35
C ASP A 154 -38.60 11.36 21.44
N VAL A 155 -38.34 11.34 20.12
CA VAL A 155 -39.15 12.09 19.14
C VAL A 155 -40.59 11.57 19.12
N LYS A 156 -40.78 10.24 19.16
CA LYS A 156 -42.11 9.62 19.24
C LYS A 156 -42.86 10.11 20.47
N ASP A 157 -42.23 9.99 21.63
CA ASP A 157 -42.87 10.30 22.91
C ASP A 157 -43.18 11.81 23.02
N ILE A 158 -42.34 12.67 22.42
CA ILE A 158 -42.61 14.11 22.31
C ILE A 158 -43.83 14.36 21.43
N VAL A 159 -43.94 13.72 20.27
CA VAL A 159 -45.10 13.88 19.36
C VAL A 159 -46.40 13.44 20.04
N GLU A 160 -46.39 12.28 20.70
CA GLU A 160 -47.54 11.77 21.46
C GLU A 160 -47.89 12.69 22.64
N TYR A 161 -46.91 13.18 23.39
CA TYR A 161 -47.12 14.12 24.49
C TYR A 161 -47.78 15.43 24.02
N LEU A 162 -47.40 15.93 22.84
CA LEU A 162 -48.01 17.11 22.24
C LEU A 162 -49.46 16.87 21.78
N GLY A 163 -49.95 15.63 21.85
CA GLY A 163 -51.32 15.24 21.48
C GLY A 163 -51.51 14.98 20.00
N TYR A 164 -50.44 14.69 19.27
CA TYR A 164 -50.46 14.45 17.83
C TYR A 164 -50.16 13.00 17.51
N ASN A 165 -50.88 12.44 16.53
CA ASN A 165 -50.60 11.10 16.00
C ASN A 165 -49.80 11.18 14.69
N ARG A 166 -49.72 12.36 14.07
CA ARG A 166 -48.96 12.64 12.86
C ARG A 166 -48.29 14.00 12.93
N CYS A 167 -47.09 14.12 12.37
CA CYS A 167 -46.38 15.38 12.27
C CYS A 167 -45.64 15.52 10.94
N PHE A 168 -45.40 16.77 10.53
CA PHE A 168 -44.40 17.12 9.54
C PHE A 168 -43.05 17.20 10.26
N LEU A 169 -42.19 16.23 10.02
CA LEU A 169 -40.89 16.15 10.69
C LEU A 169 -39.80 16.75 9.79
N VAL A 170 -39.13 17.79 10.29
CA VAL A 170 -38.08 18.51 9.58
C VAL A 170 -36.78 18.39 10.38
N GLY A 171 -35.75 17.82 9.78
CA GLY A 171 -34.46 17.60 10.42
C GLY A 171 -33.29 18.18 9.64
N HIS A 172 -32.28 18.65 10.36
CA HIS A 172 -30.98 19.10 9.82
C HIS A 172 -29.83 18.33 10.47
N ASP A 173 -28.81 17.93 9.68
CA ASP A 173 -27.63 17.19 10.16
C ASP A 173 -28.04 15.95 11.01
N TRP A 174 -27.67 15.85 12.29
CA TRP A 174 -28.10 14.77 13.18
C TRP A 174 -29.62 14.69 13.34
N GLY A 175 -30.31 15.82 13.44
CA GLY A 175 -31.77 15.87 13.44
C GLY A 175 -32.36 15.34 12.14
N GLY A 176 -31.66 15.50 11.02
CA GLY A 176 -32.00 14.89 9.73
C GLY A 176 -31.91 13.37 9.78
N MET A 177 -30.80 12.83 10.31
CA MET A 177 -30.62 11.39 10.47
C MET A 177 -31.65 10.78 11.44
N ILE A 178 -31.97 11.46 12.53
CA ILE A 178 -33.01 11.01 13.47
C ILE A 178 -34.40 11.07 12.82
N ALA A 179 -34.70 12.13 12.05
CA ALA A 179 -35.96 12.21 11.32
C ALA A 179 -36.14 11.08 10.29
N TRP A 180 -35.06 10.69 9.63
CA TRP A 180 -35.03 9.54 8.74
C TRP A 180 -35.35 8.24 9.46
N LEU A 181 -34.66 7.95 10.57
CA LEU A 181 -34.89 6.74 11.35
C LEU A 181 -36.31 6.73 11.94
N PHE A 182 -36.79 7.88 12.43
CA PHE A 182 -38.16 8.03 12.90
C PHE A 182 -39.18 7.65 11.83
N ALA A 183 -38.99 8.11 10.58
CA ALA A 183 -39.88 7.76 9.48
C ALA A 183 -39.81 6.26 9.09
N ILE A 184 -38.68 5.59 9.32
CA ILE A 184 -38.55 4.13 9.15
C ILE A 184 -39.28 3.38 10.27
N HIS A 185 -39.10 3.82 11.53
CA HIS A 185 -39.61 3.13 12.72
C HIS A 185 -41.12 3.39 12.95
N TYR A 186 -41.61 4.57 12.56
CA TYR A 186 -42.98 5.04 12.78
C TYR A 186 -43.57 5.68 11.51
N PRO A 187 -43.65 4.95 10.38
CA PRO A 187 -44.10 5.49 9.10
C PRO A 187 -45.52 6.07 9.14
N GLU A 188 -46.38 5.58 10.02
CA GLU A 188 -47.75 6.07 10.24
C GLU A 188 -47.82 7.45 10.90
N MET A 189 -46.74 7.90 11.55
CA MET A 189 -46.65 9.14 12.32
C MET A 189 -45.97 10.30 11.56
N ALA A 190 -45.32 10.06 10.41
CA ALA A 190 -44.52 11.07 9.70
C ALA A 190 -45.09 11.44 8.32
N VAL A 191 -45.26 12.74 8.06
CA VAL A 191 -45.46 13.29 6.71
C VAL A 191 -44.15 13.91 6.23
N LYS A 192 -43.57 13.31 5.19
CA LYS A 192 -42.13 13.40 4.87
C LYS A 192 -41.78 14.62 4.01
N TYR A 193 -40.98 15.55 4.55
CA TYR A 193 -40.20 16.52 3.76
C TYR A 193 -38.81 16.69 4.38
N LEU A 194 -37.78 16.42 3.57
CA LEU A 194 -36.38 16.39 4.00
C LEU A 194 -35.58 17.44 3.23
N PHE A 195 -34.84 18.27 3.95
CA PHE A 195 -33.86 19.20 3.38
C PHE A 195 -32.45 18.70 3.69
N THR A 196 -31.95 17.76 2.89
CA THR A 196 -30.57 17.30 2.94
C THR A 196 -29.90 17.67 1.63
N SER A 197 -28.89 18.53 1.62
CA SER A 197 -28.07 18.69 0.42
C SER A 197 -26.65 19.15 0.73
N GLN A 198 -25.70 18.52 0.03
CA GLN A 198 -24.28 18.86 -0.03
C GLN A 198 -24.03 20.22 -0.72
N THR A 199 -25.01 20.77 -1.45
CA THR A 199 -24.93 22.08 -2.13
C THR A 199 -25.82 23.16 -1.51
N THR A 200 -26.73 22.79 -0.60
CA THR A 200 -27.70 23.68 0.06
C THR A 200 -27.73 23.51 1.58
N GLY A 201 -26.58 23.29 2.22
CA GLY A 201 -26.43 23.84 3.56
C GLY A 201 -26.90 25.31 3.50
N ILE A 202 -27.62 25.80 4.51
CA ILE A 202 -28.15 27.17 4.58
C ILE A 202 -26.96 28.15 4.62
N GLY A 203 -26.33 28.33 3.46
CA GLY A 203 -25.17 29.13 3.21
C GLY A 203 -25.58 30.11 2.14
N ARG A 204 -26.38 31.11 2.53
CA ARG A 204 -26.42 32.33 1.74
C ARG A 204 -24.99 32.86 1.70
N LYS A 205 -24.31 32.74 0.56
CA LYS A 205 -23.03 33.43 0.31
C LYS A 205 -23.22 34.90 0.69
N GLY A 206 -22.62 35.33 1.80
CA GLY A 206 -22.70 36.70 2.32
C GLY A 206 -23.45 36.90 3.64
N CYS A 207 -24.24 35.95 4.14
CA CYS A 207 -24.81 36.03 5.49
C CYS A 207 -23.79 35.53 6.52
N ARG A 208 -23.13 36.44 7.23
CA ARG A 208 -22.39 36.13 8.45
C ARG A 208 -23.37 36.02 9.61
N LEU A 209 -23.07 35.15 10.59
CA LEU A 209 -23.76 35.15 11.89
C LEU A 209 -23.79 36.58 12.44
N THR A 210 -24.97 37.03 12.89
CA THR A 210 -25.10 38.35 13.51
C THR A 210 -24.41 38.34 14.88
N SER A 211 -24.16 39.52 15.46
CA SER A 211 -23.64 39.60 16.83
C SER A 211 -24.58 38.92 17.82
N GLU A 212 -25.90 39.04 17.63
CA GLU A 212 -26.92 38.36 18.44
C GLU A 212 -26.85 36.84 18.30
N ASP A 213 -26.64 36.34 17.08
CA ASP A 213 -26.45 34.91 16.85
C ASP A 213 -25.18 34.42 17.57
N MET A 214 -24.08 35.17 17.49
CA MET A 214 -22.84 34.82 18.20
C MET A 214 -23.04 34.80 19.71
N GLU A 215 -23.78 35.77 20.27
CA GLU A 215 -24.08 35.81 21.70
C GLU A 215 -24.93 34.62 22.15
N ALA A 216 -25.94 34.25 21.36
CA ALA A 216 -26.77 33.07 21.62
C ALA A 216 -25.94 31.79 21.66
N TYR A 217 -25.08 31.58 20.66
CA TYR A 217 -24.18 30.42 20.60
C TYR A 217 -23.16 30.44 21.74
N MET A 218 -22.53 31.59 22.02
CA MET A 218 -21.59 31.72 23.14
C MET A 218 -22.26 31.43 24.49
N TYR A 219 -23.51 31.83 24.69
CA TYR A 219 -24.27 31.52 25.90
C TYR A 219 -24.50 30.02 26.07
N VAL A 220 -25.07 29.37 25.05
CA VAL A 220 -25.40 27.92 25.11
C VAL A 220 -24.14 27.08 25.31
N PHE A 221 -23.07 27.33 24.54
CA PHE A 221 -21.84 26.55 24.66
C PHE A 221 -20.99 26.90 25.88
N SER A 222 -21.30 27.99 26.59
CA SER A 222 -20.69 28.27 27.90
C SER A 222 -21.29 27.46 29.04
N GLN A 223 -22.42 26.75 28.84
CA GLN A 223 -23.03 25.97 29.90
C GLN A 223 -22.24 24.69 30.21
N PRO A 224 -22.16 24.27 31.49
CA PRO A 224 -21.50 23.02 31.86
C PRO A 224 -22.09 21.83 31.09
N GLY A 225 -21.23 21.02 30.48
CA GLY A 225 -21.66 19.82 29.77
C GLY A 225 -22.29 20.04 28.39
N ALA A 226 -22.38 21.28 27.89
CA ALA A 226 -23.03 21.63 26.62
C ALA A 226 -22.51 20.85 25.40
N LEU A 227 -21.26 20.37 25.42
CA LEU A 227 -20.68 19.55 24.35
C LEU A 227 -20.65 18.04 24.65
N THR A 228 -20.94 17.63 25.88
CA THR A 228 -20.81 16.22 26.29
C THR A 228 -21.84 15.34 25.61
N GLY A 229 -23.12 15.71 25.67
CA GLY A 229 -24.19 15.02 24.98
C GLY A 229 -23.98 14.98 23.46
N PRO A 230 -23.73 16.12 22.81
CA PRO A 230 -23.50 16.17 21.37
C PRO A 230 -22.33 15.29 20.89
N LEU A 231 -21.21 15.26 21.62
CA LEU A 231 -20.09 14.37 21.30
C LEU A 231 -20.44 12.89 21.46
N ASN A 232 -21.37 12.55 22.35
CA ASN A 232 -21.82 11.18 22.52
C ASN A 232 -22.67 10.67 21.34
N TYR A 233 -23.28 11.54 20.54
CA TYR A 233 -23.95 11.13 19.29
C TYR A 233 -22.93 10.50 18.34
N TYR A 234 -21.80 11.18 18.08
CA TYR A 234 -20.72 10.65 17.24
C TYR A 234 -20.11 9.37 17.78
N ARG A 235 -19.97 9.25 19.10
CA ARG A 235 -19.45 8.02 19.74
C ARG A 235 -20.37 6.80 19.54
N ASN A 236 -21.66 7.01 19.25
CA ASN A 236 -22.63 5.93 18.99
C ASN A 236 -22.99 5.77 17.50
N ALA A 237 -22.51 6.63 16.59
CA ALA A 237 -22.84 6.58 15.16
C ALA A 237 -22.59 5.21 14.52
N PHE A 238 -21.43 4.61 14.83
CA PHE A 238 -21.02 3.30 14.31
C PHE A 238 -21.87 2.12 14.80
N ARG A 239 -22.65 2.29 15.88
CA ARG A 239 -23.42 1.19 16.47
C ARG A 239 -24.64 0.80 15.64
N LEU A 240 -25.22 1.71 14.86
CA LEU A 240 -26.33 1.38 13.95
C LEU A 240 -25.97 0.20 13.05
N PHE A 241 -24.78 0.26 12.46
CA PHE A 241 -24.29 -0.78 11.57
C PHE A 241 -23.80 -2.00 12.36
N LYS A 242 -22.96 -1.80 13.39
CA LYS A 242 -22.39 -2.92 14.16
C LYS A 242 -23.41 -3.73 14.96
N GLU A 243 -24.51 -3.12 15.41
CA GLU A 243 -25.56 -3.78 16.18
C GLU A 243 -26.81 -4.10 15.34
N GLU A 244 -26.77 -3.83 14.02
CA GLU A 244 -27.84 -4.15 13.05
C GLU A 244 -29.25 -3.71 13.48
N LEU A 245 -29.37 -2.56 14.14
CA LEU A 245 -30.59 -2.10 14.78
C LEU A 245 -31.68 -1.70 13.76
N GLN A 246 -32.68 -2.54 13.54
CA GLN A 246 -33.81 -2.30 12.64
C GLN A 246 -33.43 -2.00 11.19
N ALA A 247 -32.45 -2.75 10.68
CA ALA A 247 -32.12 -2.73 9.26
C ALA A 247 -33.34 -3.06 8.38
N ASP A 248 -33.62 -2.19 7.41
CA ASP A 248 -34.72 -2.25 6.46
C ASP A 248 -34.25 -2.65 5.04
N VAL A 249 -32.98 -3.03 4.91
CA VAL A 249 -32.41 -3.65 3.72
C VAL A 249 -31.39 -4.70 4.10
N THR A 250 -31.43 -5.83 3.42
CA THR A 250 -30.48 -6.93 3.64
C THR A 250 -29.81 -7.28 2.32
N PHE A 251 -28.48 -7.28 2.33
CA PHE A 251 -27.64 -7.69 1.20
C PHE A 251 -27.08 -9.09 1.42
N GLN A 252 -26.93 -9.85 0.35
CA GLN A 252 -26.12 -11.07 0.36
C GLN A 252 -24.88 -10.87 -0.53
N VAL A 253 -23.70 -11.14 0.04
CA VAL A 253 -22.40 -11.09 -0.63
C VAL A 253 -21.71 -12.43 -0.41
N GLY A 254 -21.69 -13.27 -1.45
CA GLY A 254 -21.24 -14.66 -1.31
C GLY A 254 -22.15 -15.47 -0.37
N SER A 255 -21.57 -16.10 0.65
CA SER A 255 -22.31 -16.81 1.71
C SER A 255 -22.77 -15.91 2.85
N GLU A 256 -22.28 -14.67 2.92
CA GLU A 256 -22.49 -13.77 4.05
C GLU A 256 -23.65 -12.80 3.80
N ILE A 257 -24.27 -12.37 4.90
CA ILE A 257 -25.43 -11.47 4.90
C ILE A 257 -25.05 -10.18 5.61
N PHE A 258 -25.37 -9.03 5.00
CA PHE A 258 -25.18 -7.71 5.57
C PHE A 258 -26.51 -7.00 5.74
N ARG A 259 -26.75 -6.46 6.93
CA ARG A 259 -27.95 -5.67 7.22
C ARG A 259 -27.62 -4.19 7.24
N ALA A 260 -28.45 -3.38 6.59
CA ALA A 260 -28.25 -1.94 6.52
C ALA A 260 -29.57 -1.17 6.48
N HIS A 261 -29.47 0.16 6.37
CA HIS A 261 -30.57 1.11 6.41
C HIS A 261 -30.65 1.89 5.09
N GLN A 262 -31.79 1.79 4.39
CA GLN A 262 -32.06 2.47 3.13
C GLN A 262 -31.83 3.98 3.25
N ALA A 263 -32.30 4.58 4.33
CA ALA A 263 -32.12 6.01 4.60
C ALA A 263 -30.65 6.43 4.71
N VAL A 264 -29.83 5.63 5.38
CA VAL A 264 -28.40 5.94 5.55
C VAL A 264 -27.68 5.83 4.22
N LEU A 265 -27.98 4.78 3.44
CA LEU A 265 -27.42 4.59 2.11
C LEU A 265 -27.81 5.74 1.18
N LEU A 266 -29.10 6.09 1.13
CA LEU A 266 -29.59 7.20 0.30
C LEU A 266 -29.00 8.56 0.71
N ALA A 267 -28.82 8.82 2.01
CA ALA A 267 -28.30 10.09 2.49
C ALA A 267 -26.78 10.24 2.32
N ARG A 268 -26.02 9.16 2.46
CA ARG A 268 -24.55 9.18 2.47
C ARG A 268 -23.94 8.81 1.13
N VAL A 269 -24.59 7.93 0.38
CA VAL A 269 -24.12 7.36 -0.90
C VAL A 269 -25.29 7.19 -1.88
N PRO A 270 -25.94 8.31 -2.30
CA PRO A 270 -27.14 8.25 -3.13
C PRO A 270 -26.93 7.51 -4.45
N GLU A 271 -25.74 7.61 -5.05
CA GLU A 271 -25.39 6.86 -6.26
C GLU A 271 -25.42 5.35 -6.02
N PHE A 272 -24.80 4.87 -4.93
CA PHE A 272 -24.86 3.45 -4.54
C PHE A 272 -26.29 2.99 -4.31
N PHE A 273 -27.11 3.79 -3.62
CA PHE A 273 -28.51 3.47 -3.38
C PHE A 273 -29.30 3.30 -4.68
N HIS A 274 -29.20 4.25 -5.61
CA HIS A 274 -29.93 4.18 -6.88
C HIS A 274 -29.41 3.10 -7.82
N LEU A 275 -28.14 2.71 -7.73
CA LEU A 275 -27.56 1.64 -8.57
C LEU A 275 -27.89 0.23 -8.04
N VAL A 276 -27.92 0.06 -6.72
CA VAL A 276 -27.96 -1.27 -6.09
C VAL A 276 -29.30 -1.56 -5.40
N VAL A 277 -29.85 -0.58 -4.68
CA VAL A 277 -30.99 -0.78 -3.79
C VAL A 277 -32.31 -0.48 -4.50
N ASP A 278 -32.41 0.68 -5.16
CA ASP A 278 -33.62 1.16 -5.83
C ASP A 278 -34.14 0.22 -6.93
N PRO A 279 -33.30 -0.35 -7.82
CA PRO A 279 -33.77 -1.28 -8.85
C PRO A 279 -34.20 -2.64 -8.29
N ALA A 280 -33.68 -3.04 -7.13
CA ALA A 280 -34.05 -4.27 -6.45
C ALA A 280 -35.41 -4.13 -5.76
N LEU A 281 -35.64 -3.03 -5.04
CA LEU A 281 -36.91 -2.74 -4.37
C LEU A 281 -38.07 -2.55 -5.36
N ASN A 282 -37.82 -1.91 -6.51
CA ASN A 282 -38.85 -1.71 -7.54
C ASN A 282 -39.30 -3.01 -8.24
N LYS A 283 -38.55 -4.10 -8.11
CA LYS A 283 -38.92 -5.41 -8.70
C LYS A 283 -39.81 -6.25 -7.79
N SER A 284 -39.76 -6.03 -6.48
CA SER A 284 -40.34 -6.94 -5.49
C SER A 284 -41.51 -6.35 -4.72
N GLY A 285 -41.58 -5.03 -4.58
CA GLY A 285 -42.65 -4.36 -3.84
C GLY A 285 -42.62 -4.61 -2.33
N ASP A 286 -41.61 -5.32 -1.80
CA ASP A 286 -41.44 -5.63 -0.38
C ASP A 286 -40.02 -5.25 0.07
N SER A 287 -39.91 -4.44 1.13
CA SER A 287 -38.65 -3.96 1.71
C SER A 287 -37.82 -5.06 2.38
N SER A 288 -38.38 -6.25 2.53
CA SER A 288 -37.78 -7.38 3.27
C SER A 288 -37.01 -8.36 2.37
N GLU A 289 -36.97 -8.15 1.05
CA GLU A 289 -36.36 -9.09 0.12
C GLU A 289 -34.82 -9.01 0.13
N LEU A 290 -34.18 -10.17 0.06
CA LEU A 290 -32.72 -10.31 0.08
C LEU A 290 -32.11 -9.75 -1.22
N ILE A 291 -31.35 -8.66 -1.12
CA ILE A 291 -30.68 -8.05 -2.26
C ILE A 291 -29.38 -8.81 -2.53
N TYR A 292 -29.38 -9.60 -3.60
CA TYR A 292 -28.18 -10.23 -4.10
C TYR A 292 -27.32 -9.18 -4.80
N ILE A 293 -26.17 -8.83 -4.22
CA ILE A 293 -25.18 -8.03 -4.93
C ILE A 293 -24.48 -8.98 -5.93
N LYS A 294 -25.10 -9.16 -7.10
CA LYS A 294 -24.53 -9.97 -8.18
C LYS A 294 -23.41 -9.19 -8.85
N ALA A 295 -22.20 -9.74 -8.80
CA ALA A 295 -21.09 -9.35 -9.64
C ALA A 295 -21.47 -9.48 -11.13
N ILE A 296 -21.11 -8.48 -11.92
CA ILE A 296 -21.23 -8.51 -13.38
C ILE A 296 -20.61 -9.83 -13.91
N GLN A 297 -21.40 -10.60 -14.67
CA GLN A 297 -21.03 -11.89 -15.28
C GLN A 297 -20.53 -11.67 -16.74
N PRO A 298 -19.80 -12.60 -17.38
CA PRO A 298 -18.37 -12.79 -17.13
C PRO A 298 -17.56 -13.08 -18.41
N SER A 299 -17.86 -12.47 -19.56
CA SER A 299 -17.07 -12.74 -20.77
C SER A 299 -15.81 -11.87 -20.92
N GLU A 300 -15.66 -10.79 -20.14
CA GLU A 300 -14.46 -9.93 -20.21
C GLU A 300 -13.82 -9.58 -18.83
N PHE A 301 -14.49 -9.84 -17.70
CA PHE A 301 -14.06 -9.34 -16.37
C PHE A 301 -14.09 -10.38 -15.23
N LYS A 302 -14.23 -11.68 -15.54
CA LYS A 302 -14.53 -12.76 -14.57
C LYS A 302 -13.50 -12.95 -13.43
N HIS A 303 -12.31 -12.36 -13.53
CA HIS A 303 -11.25 -12.48 -12.53
C HIS A 303 -10.99 -11.24 -11.68
N PHE A 304 -11.55 -10.07 -12.02
CA PHE A 304 -10.93 -8.84 -11.51
C PHE A 304 -11.57 -8.24 -10.26
N LEU A 305 -12.89 -8.34 -10.03
CA LEU A 305 -13.57 -7.56 -8.97
C LEU A 305 -14.67 -8.31 -8.23
N GLN A 306 -14.42 -9.57 -7.84
CA GLN A 306 -15.34 -10.26 -6.93
C GLN A 306 -15.35 -9.49 -5.60
N VAL A 307 -16.39 -8.68 -5.37
CA VAL A 307 -16.57 -7.99 -4.08
C VAL A 307 -16.72 -9.06 -3.01
N ASN A 308 -15.74 -9.16 -2.11
CA ASN A 308 -15.77 -10.11 -1.02
C ASN A 308 -16.32 -9.46 0.26
N HIS A 309 -16.51 -10.28 1.30
CA HIS A 309 -17.03 -9.81 2.60
C HIS A 309 -16.17 -8.67 3.18
N ALA A 310 -14.84 -8.72 3.05
CA ALA A 310 -13.94 -7.71 3.58
C ALA A 310 -14.12 -6.35 2.88
N GLU A 311 -14.17 -6.29 1.54
CA GLU A 311 -14.37 -4.98 0.87
C GLU A 311 -15.77 -4.42 1.11
N MET A 312 -16.80 -5.27 1.13
CA MET A 312 -18.15 -4.79 1.44
C MET A 312 -18.25 -4.29 2.89
N ALA A 313 -17.59 -4.96 3.83
CA ALA A 313 -17.48 -4.48 5.19
C ALA A 313 -16.79 -3.11 5.23
N VAL A 314 -15.70 -2.90 4.49
CA VAL A 314 -15.03 -1.58 4.39
C VAL A 314 -15.98 -0.50 3.89
N VAL A 315 -16.69 -0.77 2.80
CA VAL A 315 -17.65 0.18 2.22
C VAL A 315 -18.72 0.56 3.24
N LEU A 316 -19.32 -0.43 3.91
CA LEU A 316 -20.35 -0.17 4.92
C LEU A 316 -19.79 0.56 6.14
N HIS A 317 -18.61 0.19 6.63
CA HIS A 317 -17.97 0.93 7.73
C HIS A 317 -17.66 2.38 7.33
N PHE A 318 -17.21 2.61 6.10
CA PHE A 318 -16.98 3.95 5.57
C PHE A 318 -18.28 4.77 5.49
N ILE A 319 -19.36 4.19 4.97
CA ILE A 319 -20.67 4.85 4.87
C ILE A 319 -21.17 5.29 6.25
N TYR A 320 -21.09 4.39 7.25
CA TYR A 320 -21.65 4.59 8.58
C TYR A 320 -20.77 5.37 9.55
N GLY A 321 -19.46 5.47 9.31
CA GLY A 321 -18.62 6.25 10.23
C GLY A 321 -17.31 6.79 9.66
N ALA A 322 -17.21 6.91 8.33
CA ALA A 322 -16.10 7.60 7.66
C ALA A 322 -14.74 7.06 8.10
N VAL A 323 -14.58 5.73 8.00
CA VAL A 323 -13.34 5.04 8.31
C VAL A 323 -12.15 5.67 7.60
N VAL A 324 -11.06 5.89 8.34
CA VAL A 324 -9.78 6.41 7.85
C VAL A 324 -8.79 5.28 7.57
N ASP A 325 -8.97 4.12 8.21
CA ASP A 325 -8.03 2.98 8.17
C ASP A 325 -8.72 1.69 7.71
N LEU A 326 -8.13 1.02 6.72
CA LEU A 326 -8.66 -0.25 6.22
C LEU A 326 -8.42 -1.39 7.24
N PRO A 327 -9.39 -2.30 7.45
CA PRO A 327 -9.24 -3.46 8.33
C PRO A 327 -8.17 -4.42 7.83
N GLU A 328 -7.55 -5.17 8.74
CA GLU A 328 -6.50 -6.13 8.42
C GLU A 328 -6.98 -7.17 7.39
N GLY A 329 -6.22 -7.33 6.30
CA GLY A 329 -6.53 -8.26 5.22
C GLY A 329 -7.37 -7.67 4.06
N ALA A 330 -7.82 -6.42 4.15
CA ALA A 330 -8.50 -5.76 3.02
C ALA A 330 -7.50 -5.36 1.92
N ASP A 331 -7.80 -5.74 0.67
CA ASP A 331 -7.00 -5.34 -0.48
C ASP A 331 -7.40 -3.91 -0.93
N VAL A 332 -6.46 -2.97 -0.80
CA VAL A 332 -6.69 -1.56 -1.11
C VAL A 332 -7.05 -1.34 -2.59
N CYS A 333 -6.50 -2.14 -3.51
CA CYS A 333 -6.83 -2.06 -4.93
C CYS A 333 -8.26 -2.54 -5.20
N GLN A 334 -8.71 -3.59 -4.51
CA GLN A 334 -10.09 -4.06 -4.60
C GLN A 334 -11.05 -3.03 -3.99
N VAL A 335 -10.72 -2.45 -2.83
CA VAL A 335 -11.51 -1.37 -2.21
C VAL A 335 -11.65 -0.16 -3.15
N LEU A 336 -10.56 0.29 -3.77
CA LEU A 336 -10.59 1.41 -4.73
C LEU A 336 -11.43 1.12 -5.96
N SER A 337 -11.38 -0.13 -6.43
CA SER A 337 -12.19 -0.56 -7.57
C SER A 337 -13.68 -0.61 -7.24
N VAL A 338 -14.03 -1.12 -6.06
CA VAL A 338 -15.40 -1.14 -5.53
C VAL A 338 -15.90 0.28 -5.31
N ALA A 339 -15.05 1.16 -4.79
CA ALA A 339 -15.36 2.57 -4.62
C ALA A 339 -15.64 3.26 -5.96
N ASP A 340 -14.86 2.98 -7.01
CA ASP A 340 -15.10 3.52 -8.35
C ASP A 340 -16.39 2.98 -8.98
N MET A 341 -16.63 1.67 -8.86
CA MET A 341 -17.84 1.00 -9.36
C MET A 341 -19.12 1.60 -8.77
N TYR A 342 -19.08 2.01 -7.50
CA TYR A 342 -20.24 2.56 -6.78
C TYR A 342 -20.21 4.09 -6.64
N GLY A 343 -19.26 4.79 -7.25
CA GLY A 343 -19.19 6.26 -7.22
C GLY A 343 -18.77 6.85 -5.87
N LEU A 344 -18.07 6.09 -5.02
CA LEU A 344 -17.64 6.50 -3.68
C LEU A 344 -16.34 7.31 -3.71
N GLU A 345 -16.39 8.56 -4.18
CA GLU A 345 -15.21 9.44 -4.35
C GLU A 345 -14.41 9.65 -3.05
N ASP A 346 -15.09 9.86 -1.92
CA ASP A 346 -14.42 10.08 -0.63
C ASP A 346 -13.67 8.82 -0.15
N LEU A 347 -14.22 7.62 -0.41
CA LEU A 347 -13.54 6.36 -0.11
C LEU A 347 -12.33 6.16 -1.03
N LYS A 348 -12.37 6.67 -2.28
CA LYS A 348 -11.19 6.68 -3.16
C LYS A 348 -10.08 7.55 -2.60
N GLU A 349 -10.40 8.73 -2.07
CA GLU A 349 -9.39 9.58 -1.42
C GLU A 349 -8.81 8.94 -0.15
N VAL A 350 -9.63 8.24 0.65
CA VAL A 350 -9.13 7.44 1.79
C VAL A 350 -8.24 6.30 1.32
N GLY A 351 -8.63 5.52 0.30
CA GLY A 351 -7.80 4.45 -0.23
C GLY A 351 -6.47 4.96 -0.80
N VAL A 352 -6.48 6.09 -1.53
CA VAL A 352 -5.26 6.76 -2.00
C VAL A 352 -4.43 7.28 -0.83
N PHE A 353 -5.04 7.78 0.24
CA PHE A 353 -4.34 8.19 1.45
C PHE A 353 -3.69 7.01 2.18
N VAL A 354 -4.40 5.88 2.30
CA VAL A 354 -3.87 4.64 2.90
C VAL A 354 -2.73 4.10 2.05
N LEU A 355 -2.87 4.08 0.72
CA LEU A 355 -1.76 3.76 -0.17
C LEU A 355 -0.58 4.73 0.05
N LYS A 356 -0.84 6.03 0.11
CA LYS A 356 0.20 7.01 0.40
C LYS A 356 0.77 6.89 1.80
N ARG A 357 0.07 6.32 2.78
CA ARG A 357 0.54 6.16 4.15
C ARG A 357 1.36 4.89 4.27
N ASP A 358 0.84 3.78 3.77
CA ASP A 358 1.40 2.45 3.96
C ASP A 358 2.48 2.17 2.92
N TYR A 359 2.29 2.66 1.69
CA TYR A 359 3.28 2.59 0.62
C TYR A 359 4.02 3.90 0.36
N CYS A 360 3.65 5.05 0.94
CA CYS A 360 4.40 6.30 0.69
C CYS A 360 4.76 7.18 1.89
N ARG A 361 4.30 6.91 3.12
CA ARG A 361 4.74 7.68 4.28
C ARG A 361 5.88 6.94 4.94
N PHE A 362 6.93 7.69 5.23
CA PHE A 362 8.07 7.30 6.06
C PHE A 362 9.15 6.42 5.41
N PHE A 363 9.47 6.64 4.14
CA PHE A 363 10.67 6.03 3.55
C PHE A 363 11.97 6.55 4.19
N GLN A 364 12.32 6.04 5.38
CA GLN A 364 13.70 5.69 5.65
C GLN A 364 14.02 4.50 4.75
N LYS A 365 14.48 4.81 3.54
CA LYS A 365 15.12 3.80 2.70
C LYS A 365 16.37 3.37 3.46
N ASN A 366 16.44 2.08 3.77
CA ASN A 366 17.64 1.47 4.30
C ASN A 366 17.98 0.25 3.43
N GLN A 367 19.11 -0.39 3.72
CA GLN A 367 19.61 -1.49 2.90
C GLN A 367 18.70 -2.73 2.95
N ASP A 368 17.88 -2.84 4.00
CA ASP A 368 17.06 -4.02 4.27
C ASP A 368 15.68 -3.95 3.59
N ASN A 369 15.06 -2.78 3.52
CA ASN A 369 13.68 -2.63 3.04
C ASN A 369 13.53 -2.22 1.57
N VAL A 370 14.55 -1.61 0.96
CA VAL A 370 14.41 -0.95 -0.35
C VAL A 370 14.09 -1.92 -1.49
N VAL A 371 14.59 -3.16 -1.42
CA VAL A 371 14.33 -4.20 -2.43
C VAL A 371 12.91 -4.75 -2.30
N ALA A 372 12.44 -4.98 -1.07
CA ALA A 372 11.07 -5.43 -0.82
C ALA A 372 10.05 -4.39 -1.32
N MET A 373 10.28 -3.12 -1.00
CA MET A 373 9.45 -2.01 -1.49
C MET A 373 9.41 -1.93 -3.02
N LEU A 374 10.55 -2.17 -3.69
CA LEU A 374 10.61 -2.20 -5.15
C LEU A 374 9.78 -3.35 -5.71
N MET A 375 9.89 -4.56 -5.15
CA MET A 375 9.12 -5.74 -5.56
C MET A 375 7.60 -5.55 -5.32
N GLU A 376 7.22 -5.04 -4.15
CA GLU A 376 5.82 -4.77 -3.80
C GLU A 376 5.20 -3.71 -4.73
N SER A 377 5.96 -2.65 -5.08
CA SER A 377 5.49 -1.64 -6.02
C SER A 377 5.32 -2.17 -7.44
N ASP A 378 6.18 -3.11 -7.87
CA ASP A 378 6.07 -3.78 -9.18
C ASP A 378 4.85 -4.71 -9.22
N GLN A 379 4.66 -5.48 -8.15
CA GLN A 379 3.47 -6.32 -7.97
C GLN A 379 2.20 -5.46 -7.98
N LEU A 380 2.19 -4.34 -7.27
CA LEU A 380 1.08 -3.39 -7.25
C LEU A 380 0.75 -2.92 -8.67
N ILE A 381 1.73 -2.41 -9.43
CA ILE A 381 1.53 -1.93 -10.81
C ILE A 381 0.98 -3.05 -11.71
N SER A 382 1.52 -4.27 -11.59
CA SER A 382 1.09 -5.41 -12.39
C SER A 382 -0.35 -5.86 -12.09
N SER A 383 -0.83 -5.57 -10.88
CA SER A 383 -2.17 -5.92 -10.39
C SER A 383 -3.23 -4.84 -10.65
N LEU A 384 -2.86 -3.69 -11.23
CA LEU A 384 -3.79 -2.57 -11.40
C LEU A 384 -4.74 -2.75 -12.61
N PRO A 385 -6.05 -2.43 -12.45
CA PRO A 385 -6.99 -2.43 -13.56
C PRO A 385 -6.79 -1.25 -14.51
N ALA A 386 -7.26 -1.38 -15.76
CA ALA A 386 -7.26 -0.29 -16.74
C ALA A 386 -8.39 0.74 -16.49
N VAL A 387 -8.32 1.48 -15.38
CA VAL A 387 -9.35 2.44 -14.92
C VAL A 387 -8.72 3.76 -14.46
N LYS A 388 -9.50 4.85 -14.47
CA LYS A 388 -8.98 6.23 -14.25
C LYS A 388 -8.24 6.42 -12.92
N TRP A 389 -8.71 5.82 -11.83
CA TRP A 389 -8.03 5.94 -10.53
C TRP A 389 -6.73 5.13 -10.49
N ALA A 390 -6.66 4.03 -11.24
CA ALA A 390 -5.47 3.19 -11.33
C ALA A 390 -4.30 3.93 -11.99
N GLU A 391 -4.57 4.89 -12.89
CA GLU A 391 -3.53 5.77 -13.44
C GLU A 391 -2.85 6.62 -12.34
N ARG A 392 -3.62 7.11 -11.36
CA ARG A 392 -3.07 7.86 -10.21
C ARG A 392 -2.20 6.96 -9.32
N VAL A 393 -2.66 5.75 -9.04
CA VAL A 393 -1.92 4.78 -8.22
C VAL A 393 -0.67 4.26 -8.94
N SER A 394 -0.78 3.98 -10.24
CA SER A 394 0.33 3.60 -11.11
C SER A 394 1.40 4.68 -11.16
N CYS A 395 1.00 5.95 -11.28
CA CYS A 395 1.92 7.08 -11.21
C CYS A 395 2.67 7.13 -9.87
N LEU A 396 1.96 6.97 -8.75
CA LEU A 396 2.54 6.94 -7.40
C LEU A 396 3.51 5.77 -7.21
N ALA A 397 3.13 4.57 -7.65
CA ALA A 397 3.95 3.37 -7.59
C ALA A 397 5.19 3.49 -8.50
N THR A 398 5.05 4.11 -9.67
CA THR A 398 6.16 4.38 -10.59
C THR A 398 7.15 5.39 -9.99
N GLU A 399 6.66 6.45 -9.37
CA GLU A 399 7.50 7.42 -8.65
C GLU A 399 8.27 6.75 -7.50
N LEU A 400 7.63 5.81 -6.79
CA LEU A 400 8.28 5.00 -5.77
C LEU A 400 9.36 4.09 -6.38
N GLN A 401 9.08 3.39 -7.47
CA GLN A 401 10.06 2.56 -8.17
C GLN A 401 11.30 3.36 -8.57
N GLU A 402 11.12 4.54 -9.19
CA GLU A 402 12.23 5.42 -9.58
C GLU A 402 13.07 5.83 -8.36
N GLN A 403 12.41 6.11 -7.24
CA GLN A 403 13.05 6.50 -6.00
C GLN A 403 13.78 5.35 -5.30
N CYS A 404 13.28 4.12 -5.35
CA CYS A 404 13.96 2.93 -4.85
C CYS A 404 15.16 2.59 -5.73
N ILE A 405 15.00 2.61 -7.04
CA ILE A 405 16.08 2.36 -8.00
C ILE A 405 17.21 3.39 -7.80
N SER A 406 16.89 4.67 -7.67
CA SER A 406 17.90 5.71 -7.40
C SER A 406 18.69 5.45 -6.11
N TYR A 407 18.03 4.96 -5.05
CA TYR A 407 18.69 4.63 -3.79
C TYR A 407 19.53 3.35 -3.90
N ILE A 408 19.07 2.36 -4.68
CA ILE A 408 19.81 1.14 -4.99
C ILE A 408 21.10 1.48 -5.75
N VAL A 409 21.04 2.40 -6.71
CA VAL A 409 22.23 2.88 -7.44
C VAL A 409 23.17 3.65 -6.51
N GLU A 410 22.67 4.41 -5.53
CA GLU A 410 23.54 5.17 -4.63
C GLU A 410 24.24 4.28 -3.58
N HIS A 411 23.54 3.24 -3.09
CA HIS A 411 23.98 2.37 -1.99
C HIS A 411 24.17 0.91 -2.40
N PHE A 412 24.48 0.67 -3.68
CA PHE A 412 24.57 -0.65 -4.29
C PHE A 412 25.45 -1.62 -3.50
N SER A 413 26.57 -1.11 -2.94
CA SER A 413 27.55 -1.87 -2.17
C SER A 413 26.99 -2.59 -0.95
N GLY A 414 26.05 -1.97 -0.24
CA GLY A 414 25.39 -2.60 0.91
C GLY A 414 24.16 -3.40 0.53
N ILE A 415 23.43 -2.96 -0.49
CA ILE A 415 22.15 -3.57 -0.88
C ILE A 415 22.37 -4.93 -1.54
N ILE A 416 23.44 -5.12 -2.30
CA ILE A 416 23.71 -6.41 -2.95
C ILE A 416 23.92 -7.55 -1.95
N LEU A 417 24.38 -7.22 -0.74
CA LEU A 417 24.64 -8.16 0.33
C LEU A 417 23.39 -8.42 1.18
N SER A 418 22.32 -7.65 1.00
CA SER A 418 21.10 -7.80 1.78
C SER A 418 20.31 -9.04 1.36
N ASP A 419 19.61 -9.63 2.33
CA ASP A 419 18.76 -10.79 2.08
C ASP A 419 17.64 -10.46 1.07
N GLY A 420 17.18 -9.21 1.04
CA GLY A 420 16.19 -8.72 0.08
C GLY A 420 16.67 -8.82 -1.37
N PHE A 421 17.94 -8.48 -1.65
CA PHE A 421 18.49 -8.59 -3.01
C PHE A 421 18.71 -10.04 -3.43
N ARG A 422 19.10 -10.93 -2.50
CA ARG A 422 19.17 -12.38 -2.77
C ARG A 422 17.79 -12.96 -3.09
N HIS A 423 16.76 -12.53 -2.36
CA HIS A 423 15.39 -12.93 -2.63
C HIS A 423 14.92 -12.45 -4.02
N LEU A 424 15.22 -11.21 -4.41
CA LEU A 424 14.94 -10.70 -5.75
C LEU A 424 15.60 -11.55 -6.85
N LEU A 425 16.86 -11.95 -6.66
CA LEU A 425 17.59 -12.83 -7.59
C LEU A 425 16.96 -14.22 -7.67
N GLN A 426 16.48 -14.78 -6.56
CA GLN A 426 15.77 -16.07 -6.57
C GLN A 426 14.43 -15.98 -7.30
N VAL A 427 13.67 -14.91 -7.09
CA VAL A 427 12.33 -14.71 -7.68
C VAL A 427 12.41 -14.39 -9.17
N GLN A 428 13.32 -13.50 -9.60
CA GLN A 428 13.43 -13.10 -11.01
C GLN A 428 14.51 -13.85 -11.81
N GLY A 429 15.55 -14.38 -11.18
CA GLY A 429 16.64 -15.08 -11.88
C GLY A 429 16.21 -16.38 -12.56
N MET A 430 15.09 -16.97 -12.14
CA MET A 430 14.48 -18.15 -12.76
C MET A 430 13.30 -17.80 -13.69
N SER A 431 12.95 -16.51 -13.82
CA SER A 431 11.81 -16.04 -14.62
C SER A 431 12.20 -15.85 -16.08
N SER A 432 11.29 -16.17 -17.00
CA SER A 432 11.49 -15.99 -18.45
C SER A 432 11.60 -14.53 -18.89
N LYS A 433 11.28 -13.56 -18.01
CA LYS A 433 11.40 -12.11 -18.25
C LYS A 433 11.77 -11.36 -16.94
N PRO A 434 13.06 -11.21 -16.61
CA PRO A 434 13.51 -10.54 -15.38
C PRO A 434 13.49 -9.00 -15.53
N TYR A 435 12.32 -8.42 -15.80
CA TYR A 435 12.16 -7.00 -16.14
C TYR A 435 12.66 -6.04 -15.05
N LEU A 436 12.43 -6.36 -13.78
CA LEU A 436 12.83 -5.50 -12.66
C LEU A 436 14.34 -5.57 -12.43
N LEU A 437 14.92 -6.77 -12.55
CA LEU A 437 16.36 -6.99 -12.48
C LEU A 437 17.09 -6.25 -13.61
N GLU A 438 16.58 -6.34 -14.84
CA GLU A 438 17.10 -5.63 -16.01
C GLU A 438 17.01 -4.10 -15.82
N LYS A 439 15.88 -3.61 -15.30
CA LYS A 439 15.68 -2.18 -14.99
C LYS A 439 16.65 -1.66 -13.93
N ILE A 440 16.97 -2.46 -12.90
CA ILE A 440 17.99 -2.12 -11.87
C ILE A 440 19.39 -2.07 -12.51
N PHE A 441 19.78 -3.09 -13.28
CA PHE A 441 21.11 -3.13 -13.89
C PHE A 441 21.33 -2.02 -14.92
N LEU A 442 20.31 -1.71 -15.74
CA LEU A 442 20.35 -0.55 -16.66
C LEU A 442 20.44 0.78 -15.90
N ALA A 443 19.77 0.89 -14.75
CA ALA A 443 19.86 2.09 -13.91
C ALA A 443 21.22 2.23 -13.23
N ILE A 444 21.84 1.12 -12.81
CA ILE A 444 23.21 1.10 -12.28
C ILE A 444 24.19 1.52 -13.38
N GLU A 445 24.08 0.94 -14.58
CA GLU A 445 24.93 1.26 -15.74
C GLU A 445 24.85 2.75 -16.11
N SER A 446 23.64 3.31 -16.14
CA SER A 446 23.42 4.72 -16.45
C SER A 446 23.70 5.69 -15.29
N GLY A 447 23.80 5.18 -14.06
CA GLY A 447 24.01 5.94 -12.82
C GLY A 447 25.42 5.89 -12.24
N VAL A 448 26.37 5.26 -12.94
CA VAL A 448 27.79 5.28 -12.55
C VAL A 448 28.35 6.71 -12.67
N THR A 449 28.84 7.26 -11.56
CA THR A 449 29.50 8.57 -11.46
C THR A 449 30.95 8.38 -11.00
N MET A 450 31.79 9.42 -11.17
CA MET A 450 33.19 9.38 -10.73
C MET A 450 33.34 9.11 -9.22
N ASP A 451 32.34 9.48 -8.41
CA ASP A 451 32.38 9.34 -6.94
C ASP A 451 31.94 7.94 -6.48
N ASN A 452 31.06 7.27 -7.24
CA ASN A 452 30.53 5.96 -6.87
C ASN A 452 31.18 4.80 -7.66
N CYS A 453 31.95 5.09 -8.72
CA CYS A 453 32.51 4.08 -9.62
C CYS A 453 33.45 3.11 -8.90
N CYS A 454 34.27 3.59 -7.97
CA CYS A 454 35.21 2.74 -7.21
C CYS A 454 34.45 1.82 -6.25
N SER A 455 33.40 2.31 -5.58
CA SER A 455 32.56 1.50 -4.69
C SER A 455 31.76 0.45 -5.47
N HIS A 456 31.17 0.83 -6.61
CA HIS A 456 30.47 -0.11 -7.50
C HIS A 456 31.42 -1.13 -8.09
N PHE A 457 32.63 -0.72 -8.50
CA PHE A 457 33.67 -1.61 -8.99
C PHE A 457 34.11 -2.60 -7.91
N ILE A 458 34.41 -2.14 -6.69
CA ILE A 458 34.75 -2.99 -5.55
C ILE A 458 33.59 -3.89 -5.16
N THR A 459 32.34 -3.46 -5.31
CA THR A 459 31.15 -4.26 -4.99
C THR A 459 30.88 -5.34 -6.03
N VAL A 460 31.01 -5.01 -7.31
CA VAL A 460 30.99 -5.99 -8.41
C VAL A 460 32.18 -6.94 -8.26
N ASP A 461 33.34 -6.46 -7.80
CA ASP A 461 34.49 -7.27 -7.42
C ASP A 461 34.26 -8.08 -6.13
N THR A 462 33.44 -7.60 -5.19
CA THR A 462 33.09 -8.30 -3.94
C THR A 462 32.05 -9.37 -4.19
N LEU A 463 31.10 -9.12 -5.10
CA LEU A 463 30.27 -10.16 -5.72
C LEU A 463 31.10 -11.22 -6.44
N LYS A 464 32.23 -10.83 -7.05
CA LYS A 464 33.24 -11.78 -7.56
C LYS A 464 34.07 -12.44 -6.44
N ARG A 465 34.18 -11.84 -5.25
CA ARG A 465 34.88 -12.39 -4.06
C ARG A 465 33.99 -13.12 -3.07
N VAL A 466 32.67 -13.15 -3.25
CA VAL A 466 31.80 -14.22 -2.74
C VAL A 466 32.10 -15.47 -3.59
N GLN A 467 33.37 -15.91 -3.46
CA GLN A 467 34.09 -17.10 -3.93
C GLN A 467 34.19 -17.26 -5.48
N PRO A 468 35.34 -17.70 -6.09
CA PRO A 468 36.45 -18.49 -5.52
C PRO A 468 37.83 -18.28 -6.21
N VAL A 469 38.46 -17.10 -6.17
CA VAL A 469 39.85 -16.98 -6.71
C VAL A 469 40.91 -17.36 -5.66
N ASP A 470 40.63 -17.13 -4.38
CA ASP A 470 41.48 -17.56 -3.26
C ASP A 470 41.15 -18.98 -2.72
N ALA A 471 40.19 -19.67 -3.34
CA ALA A 471 39.72 -21.00 -2.93
C ALA A 471 39.74 -22.05 -4.05
N MET A 472 40.39 -21.76 -5.20
CA MET A 472 40.53 -22.74 -6.27
C MET A 472 41.31 -23.94 -5.73
N ASN A 473 40.63 -25.08 -5.65
CA ASN A 473 41.13 -26.33 -5.11
C ASN A 473 40.74 -27.49 -6.03
N GLN A 474 41.25 -28.69 -5.75
CA GLN A 474 41.04 -29.86 -6.60
C GLN A 474 39.56 -30.27 -6.72
N ASP A 475 38.71 -29.86 -5.77
CA ASP A 475 37.30 -30.24 -5.70
C ASP A 475 36.38 -29.28 -6.49
N ASN A 476 36.72 -27.99 -6.57
CA ASN A 476 35.85 -26.97 -7.17
C ASN A 476 36.28 -26.47 -8.57
N VAL A 477 37.55 -26.62 -8.96
CA VAL A 477 38.09 -26.03 -10.20
C VAL A 477 37.37 -26.51 -11.47
N VAL A 478 36.95 -27.77 -11.50
CA VAL A 478 36.23 -28.35 -12.65
C VAL A 478 34.79 -27.82 -12.74
N ALA A 479 34.12 -27.64 -11.60
CA ALA A 479 32.78 -27.07 -11.55
C ALA A 479 32.78 -25.61 -12.01
N MET A 480 33.75 -24.81 -11.54
CA MET A 480 33.96 -23.43 -11.98
C MET A 480 34.18 -23.32 -13.49
N LEU A 481 34.96 -24.24 -14.06
CA LEU A 481 35.20 -24.27 -15.50
C LEU A 481 33.91 -24.57 -16.29
N MET A 482 33.09 -25.52 -15.82
CA MET A 482 31.81 -25.85 -16.46
C MET A 482 30.78 -24.71 -16.36
N GLU A 483 30.69 -24.08 -15.18
CA GLU A 483 29.76 -22.96 -14.94
C GLU A 483 30.14 -21.71 -15.76
N SER A 484 31.44 -21.43 -15.89
CA SER A 484 31.92 -20.32 -16.74
C SER A 484 31.63 -20.56 -18.22
N ASP A 485 31.74 -21.81 -18.71
CA ASP A 485 31.37 -22.17 -20.09
C ASP A 485 29.86 -22.03 -20.33
N GLN A 486 29.04 -22.48 -19.37
CA GLN A 486 27.59 -22.31 -19.42
C GLN A 486 27.21 -20.82 -19.42
N LEU A 487 27.87 -20.01 -18.59
CA LEU A 487 27.66 -18.57 -18.54
C LEU A 487 27.96 -17.93 -19.90
N ILE A 488 29.14 -18.18 -20.49
CA ILE A 488 29.52 -17.65 -21.81
C ILE A 488 28.49 -18.04 -22.88
N SER A 489 28.03 -19.30 -22.88
CA SER A 489 27.03 -19.79 -23.83
C SER A 489 25.65 -19.14 -23.68
N SER A 490 25.33 -18.63 -22.49
CA SER A 490 24.05 -18.01 -22.15
C SER A 490 23.99 -16.49 -22.38
N LEU A 491 25.14 -15.84 -22.61
CA LEU A 491 25.23 -14.39 -22.74
C LEU A 491 24.67 -13.89 -24.09
N PRO A 492 23.85 -12.82 -24.09
CA PRO A 492 23.37 -12.19 -25.33
C PRO A 492 24.50 -11.40 -26.02
N ALA A 493 24.46 -11.32 -27.36
CA ALA A 493 25.48 -10.60 -28.16
C ALA A 493 25.30 -9.07 -28.10
N VAL A 494 25.57 -8.46 -26.95
CA VAL A 494 25.43 -7.02 -26.67
C VAL A 494 26.68 -6.46 -25.98
N LYS A 495 26.95 -5.16 -26.13
CA LYS A 495 28.23 -4.53 -25.72
C LYS A 495 28.60 -4.71 -24.23
N TRP A 496 27.61 -4.80 -23.33
CA TRP A 496 27.89 -5.05 -21.92
C TRP A 496 28.28 -6.52 -21.66
N ALA A 497 27.69 -7.44 -22.42
CA ALA A 497 27.99 -8.87 -22.34
C ALA A 497 29.38 -9.22 -22.90
N GLU A 498 29.94 -8.40 -23.80
CA GLU A 498 31.34 -8.54 -24.25
C GLU A 498 32.32 -8.47 -23.08
N ARG A 499 32.05 -7.62 -22.08
CA ARG A 499 32.93 -7.49 -20.91
C ARG A 499 32.81 -8.67 -19.95
N VAL A 500 31.60 -9.21 -19.77
CA VAL A 500 31.35 -10.41 -18.96
C VAL A 500 31.94 -11.65 -19.63
N SER A 501 31.80 -11.76 -20.96
CA SER A 501 32.39 -12.83 -21.76
C SER A 501 33.93 -12.82 -21.70
N CYS A 502 34.55 -11.63 -21.80
CA CYS A 502 36.00 -11.49 -21.65
C CYS A 502 36.50 -11.96 -20.27
N LEU A 503 35.79 -11.60 -19.20
CA LEU A 503 36.15 -11.98 -17.84
C LEU A 503 35.91 -13.48 -17.56
N ALA A 504 34.82 -14.04 -18.08
CA ALA A 504 34.56 -15.47 -17.98
C ALA A 504 35.62 -16.27 -18.76
N THR A 505 36.13 -15.73 -19.86
CA THR A 505 37.25 -16.32 -20.63
C THR A 505 38.56 -16.28 -19.83
N GLU A 506 38.88 -15.17 -19.16
CA GLU A 506 40.04 -15.07 -18.27
C GLU A 506 39.95 -16.09 -17.11
N LEU A 507 38.76 -16.30 -16.53
CA LEU A 507 38.54 -17.32 -15.51
C LEU A 507 38.72 -18.74 -16.08
N GLN A 508 38.22 -19.02 -17.29
CA GLN A 508 38.45 -20.30 -17.97
C GLN A 508 39.94 -20.58 -18.13
N GLU A 509 40.74 -19.58 -18.53
CA GLU A 509 42.19 -19.71 -18.68
C GLU A 509 42.89 -20.03 -17.35
N GLN A 510 42.49 -19.38 -16.26
CA GLN A 510 43.02 -19.65 -14.92
C GLN A 510 42.67 -21.05 -14.42
N CYS A 511 41.41 -21.47 -14.57
CA CYS A 511 40.98 -22.83 -14.23
C CYS A 511 41.74 -23.89 -15.05
N ILE A 512 41.94 -23.65 -16.35
CA ILE A 512 42.70 -24.56 -17.21
C ILE A 512 44.17 -24.63 -16.76
N SER A 513 44.80 -23.50 -16.44
CA SER A 513 46.18 -23.48 -15.94
C SER A 513 46.33 -24.27 -14.64
N TYR A 514 45.40 -24.11 -13.69
CA TYR A 514 45.40 -24.87 -12.44
C TYR A 514 45.16 -26.38 -12.67
N ILE A 515 44.27 -26.73 -13.61
CA ILE A 515 44.04 -28.13 -13.99
C ILE A 515 45.30 -28.77 -14.58
N VAL A 516 46.08 -28.03 -15.37
CA VAL A 516 47.35 -28.51 -15.92
C VAL A 516 48.39 -28.73 -14.82
N GLU A 517 48.48 -27.82 -13.84
CA GLU A 517 49.45 -27.90 -12.74
C GLU A 517 49.15 -29.04 -11.74
N HIS A 518 47.86 -29.28 -11.45
CA HIS A 518 47.40 -30.26 -10.46
C HIS A 518 46.69 -31.48 -11.08
N PHE A 519 47.00 -31.78 -12.33
CA PHE A 519 46.30 -32.78 -13.14
C PHE A 519 46.17 -34.16 -12.47
N SER A 520 47.20 -34.61 -11.76
CA SER A 520 47.23 -35.90 -11.08
C SER A 520 46.20 -36.06 -9.95
N GLY A 521 45.86 -34.98 -9.26
CA GLY A 521 44.83 -34.98 -8.22
C GLY A 521 43.43 -34.79 -8.79
N ILE A 522 43.29 -33.88 -9.76
CA ILE A 522 41.99 -33.49 -10.33
C ILE A 522 41.33 -34.65 -11.09
N ILE A 523 42.10 -35.52 -11.74
CA ILE A 523 41.56 -36.66 -12.49
C ILE A 523 40.79 -37.67 -11.61
N LEU A 524 41.08 -37.67 -10.30
CA LEU A 524 40.44 -38.53 -9.31
C LEU A 524 39.24 -37.85 -8.65
N SER A 525 39.05 -36.55 -8.85
CA SER A 525 37.94 -35.77 -8.31
C SER A 525 36.60 -36.19 -8.91
N ASP A 526 35.54 -36.08 -8.12
CA ASP A 526 34.18 -36.32 -8.60
C ASP A 526 33.76 -35.26 -9.63
N GLY A 527 34.29 -34.03 -9.52
CA GLY A 527 34.07 -32.95 -10.49
C GLY A 527 34.56 -33.32 -11.89
N PHE A 528 35.74 -33.94 -12.01
CA PHE A 528 36.26 -34.38 -13.31
C PHE A 528 35.49 -35.57 -13.89
N ARG A 529 35.00 -36.49 -13.04
CA ARG A 529 34.10 -37.57 -13.49
C ARG A 529 32.79 -37.03 -14.04
N HIS A 530 32.22 -36.02 -13.37
CA HIS A 530 31.01 -35.35 -13.82
C HIS A 530 31.22 -34.63 -15.16
N LEU A 531 32.34 -33.91 -15.33
CA LEU A 531 32.73 -33.30 -16.61
C LEU A 531 32.78 -34.34 -17.74
N LEU A 532 33.39 -35.51 -17.50
CA LEU A 532 33.47 -36.59 -18.47
C LEU A 532 32.08 -37.15 -18.84
N GLN A 533 31.18 -37.28 -17.87
CA GLN A 533 29.79 -37.72 -18.13
C GLN A 533 29.03 -36.70 -18.98
N VAL A 534 29.12 -35.41 -18.63
CA VAL A 534 28.39 -34.33 -19.31
C VAL A 534 28.92 -34.11 -20.72
N GLN A 535 30.24 -34.08 -20.91
CA GLN A 535 30.85 -33.85 -22.23
C GLN A 535 30.93 -35.14 -23.08
N GLY A 536 30.97 -36.32 -22.46
CA GLY A 536 30.95 -37.61 -23.16
C GLY A 536 29.63 -37.90 -23.87
N MET A 537 28.52 -37.34 -23.38
CA MET A 537 27.20 -37.39 -24.03
C MET A 537 26.95 -36.23 -25.01
N SER A 538 27.86 -35.25 -25.10
CA SER A 538 27.75 -34.11 -26.01
C SER A 538 28.30 -34.45 -27.40
N SER A 539 27.65 -33.96 -28.45
CA SER A 539 28.10 -34.11 -29.84
C SER A 539 29.35 -33.27 -30.18
N LYS A 540 29.74 -32.34 -29.30
CA LYS A 540 30.94 -31.48 -29.42
C LYS A 540 31.57 -31.23 -28.04
N PRO A 541 32.58 -32.01 -27.62
CA PRO A 541 33.17 -31.89 -26.28
C PRO A 541 34.23 -30.77 -26.19
N TYR A 542 33.84 -29.52 -26.50
CA TYR A 542 34.75 -28.37 -26.66
C TYR A 542 35.62 -28.07 -25.42
N LEU A 543 35.03 -28.19 -24.23
CA LEU A 543 35.73 -27.89 -22.98
C LEU A 543 36.76 -28.98 -22.64
N LEU A 544 36.43 -30.23 -22.95
CA LEU A 544 37.33 -31.37 -22.75
C LEU A 544 38.50 -31.31 -23.73
N GLU A 545 38.25 -30.92 -24.98
CA GLU A 545 39.28 -30.68 -25.99
C GLU A 545 40.24 -29.55 -25.57
N LYS A 546 39.70 -28.41 -25.07
CA LYS A 546 40.51 -27.31 -24.51
C LYS A 546 41.44 -27.77 -23.38
N ILE A 547 40.93 -28.55 -22.42
CA ILE A 547 41.73 -29.07 -21.31
C ILE A 547 42.86 -29.98 -21.82
N PHE A 548 42.56 -30.92 -22.71
CA PHE A 548 43.58 -31.84 -23.22
C PHE A 548 44.64 -31.14 -24.08
N LEU A 549 44.25 -30.16 -24.90
CA LEU A 549 45.21 -29.33 -25.65
C LEU A 549 46.10 -28.48 -24.72
N ALA A 550 45.56 -27.98 -23.61
CA ALA A 550 46.36 -27.23 -22.63
C ALA A 550 47.32 -28.13 -21.84
N ILE A 551 46.90 -29.34 -21.47
CA ILE A 551 47.78 -30.34 -20.85
C ILE A 551 48.91 -30.71 -21.82
N GLU A 552 48.59 -30.84 -23.10
CA GLU A 552 49.52 -31.20 -24.15
C GLU A 552 50.56 -30.11 -24.43
N SER A 553 50.18 -28.84 -24.37
CA SER A 553 51.10 -27.69 -24.51
C SER A 553 51.88 -27.38 -23.23
N GLY A 554 51.35 -27.77 -22.06
CA GLY A 554 51.97 -27.58 -20.74
C GLY A 554 52.91 -28.70 -20.27
N VAL A 555 53.26 -29.67 -21.13
CA VAL A 555 54.22 -30.73 -20.80
C VAL A 555 55.63 -30.16 -20.70
N THR A 556 56.23 -30.28 -19.52
CA THR A 556 57.62 -29.90 -19.21
C THR A 556 58.43 -31.14 -18.82
N MET A 557 59.76 -31.04 -18.77
CA MET A 557 60.60 -32.18 -18.37
C MET A 557 60.34 -32.65 -16.93
N ASP A 558 59.82 -31.77 -16.07
CA ASP A 558 59.58 -32.07 -14.65
C ASP A 558 58.20 -32.72 -14.40
N ASN A 559 57.18 -32.40 -15.21
CA ASN A 559 55.82 -32.91 -15.03
C ASN A 559 55.46 -34.12 -15.90
N CYS A 560 56.26 -34.43 -16.93
CA CYS A 560 55.92 -35.44 -17.95
C CYS A 560 55.71 -36.85 -17.38
N CYS A 561 56.50 -37.26 -16.38
CA CYS A 561 56.39 -38.60 -15.77
C CYS A 561 55.12 -38.72 -14.92
N SER A 562 54.78 -37.68 -14.16
CA SER A 562 53.55 -37.62 -13.36
C SER A 562 52.31 -37.63 -14.26
N HIS A 563 52.32 -36.82 -15.32
CA HIS A 563 51.20 -36.75 -16.27
C HIS A 563 51.04 -38.06 -17.06
N PHE A 564 52.13 -38.73 -17.43
CA PHE A 564 52.08 -40.02 -18.12
C PHE A 564 51.42 -41.12 -17.27
N ILE A 565 51.79 -41.23 -15.98
CA ILE A 565 51.19 -42.19 -15.04
C ILE A 565 49.70 -41.87 -14.83
N THR A 566 49.38 -40.57 -14.74
CA THR A 566 48.01 -40.08 -14.55
C THR A 566 47.12 -40.43 -15.75
N VAL A 567 47.60 -40.23 -16.99
CA VAL A 567 46.89 -40.61 -18.22
C VAL A 567 46.73 -42.13 -18.35
N ASP A 568 47.71 -42.93 -17.91
CA ASP A 568 47.56 -44.39 -17.87
C ASP A 568 46.54 -44.85 -16.82
N THR A 569 46.46 -44.15 -15.69
CA THR A 569 45.47 -44.40 -14.63
C THR A 569 44.05 -44.08 -15.12
N LEU A 570 43.87 -42.98 -15.85
CA LEU A 570 42.59 -42.61 -16.48
C LEU A 570 42.02 -43.75 -17.34
N LYS A 571 42.87 -44.44 -18.12
CA LYS A 571 42.46 -45.57 -18.97
C LYS A 571 42.08 -46.83 -18.19
N ARG A 572 42.59 -47.01 -16.97
CA ARG A 572 42.34 -48.21 -16.14
C ARG A 572 41.10 -48.05 -15.24
N VAL A 573 40.77 -46.83 -14.85
CA VAL A 573 39.78 -46.54 -13.78
C VAL A 573 38.35 -46.32 -14.30
N GLN A 574 38.15 -46.04 -15.60
CA GLN A 574 36.84 -45.62 -16.12
C GLN A 574 36.28 -46.60 -17.18
N PRO A 575 34.98 -46.95 -17.15
CA PRO A 575 34.38 -47.94 -18.04
C PRO A 575 34.36 -47.46 -19.50
N VAL A 576 34.53 -48.41 -20.41
CA VAL A 576 34.81 -48.26 -21.85
C VAL A 576 33.73 -47.49 -22.64
N ASP A 577 32.55 -47.29 -22.07
CA ASP A 577 31.41 -46.69 -22.78
C ASP A 577 31.30 -45.16 -22.62
N ALA A 578 31.89 -44.56 -21.59
CA ALA A 578 31.84 -43.10 -21.35
C ALA A 578 32.89 -42.28 -22.13
N MET A 579 33.82 -42.95 -22.82
CA MET A 579 34.98 -42.34 -23.50
C MET A 579 35.06 -42.60 -25.01
N ALA A 580 34.00 -43.11 -25.63
CA ALA A 580 34.04 -43.47 -27.06
C ALA A 580 34.41 -42.30 -27.98
N THR A 581 34.03 -41.07 -27.63
CA THR A 581 34.28 -39.84 -28.40
C THR A 581 35.61 -39.14 -28.06
N SER A 582 36.18 -39.36 -26.87
CA SER A 582 37.40 -38.67 -26.38
C SER A 582 38.69 -39.52 -26.46
N LYS A 583 38.56 -40.81 -26.77
CA LYS A 583 39.66 -41.77 -26.96
C LYS A 583 40.79 -41.28 -27.89
N PRO A 584 40.54 -40.64 -29.05
CA PRO A 584 41.60 -40.17 -29.94
C PRO A 584 42.48 -39.07 -29.34
N HIS A 585 41.93 -38.22 -28.48
CA HIS A 585 42.67 -37.12 -27.84
C HIS A 585 43.51 -37.62 -26.67
N VAL A 586 42.99 -38.58 -25.90
CA VAL A 586 43.76 -39.27 -24.84
C VAL A 586 44.94 -40.06 -25.45
N ASP A 587 44.76 -40.65 -26.63
CA ASP A 587 45.83 -41.32 -27.39
C ASP A 587 46.87 -40.32 -27.95
N SER A 588 46.44 -39.18 -28.49
CA SER A 588 47.34 -38.10 -28.96
C SER A 588 48.23 -37.52 -27.85
N VAL A 589 47.64 -37.25 -26.67
CA VAL A 589 48.39 -36.74 -25.50
C VAL A 589 49.43 -37.77 -25.04
N ARG A 590 49.09 -39.06 -25.05
CA ARG A 590 50.02 -40.15 -24.72
C ARG A 590 51.17 -40.27 -25.71
N ASP A 591 50.90 -40.19 -27.01
CA ASP A 591 51.94 -40.35 -28.04
C ASP A 591 52.98 -39.23 -27.93
N ARG A 592 52.56 -37.98 -27.67
CA ARG A 592 53.49 -36.88 -27.38
C ARG A 592 54.24 -37.03 -26.07
N MET A 593 53.59 -37.48 -25.00
CA MET A 593 54.28 -37.74 -23.73
C MET A 593 55.30 -38.88 -23.86
N THR A 594 55.06 -39.85 -24.74
CA THR A 594 56.00 -40.94 -25.04
C THR A 594 57.22 -40.42 -25.82
N MET A 595 57.02 -39.49 -26.77
CA MET A 595 58.10 -38.81 -27.46
C MET A 595 58.92 -37.90 -26.53
N ALA A 596 58.28 -37.16 -25.63
CA ALA A 596 58.95 -36.33 -24.62
C ALA A 596 59.75 -37.21 -23.64
N LYS A 597 59.20 -38.34 -23.20
CA LYS A 597 59.89 -39.34 -22.38
C LYS A 597 61.13 -39.92 -23.07
N ALA A 598 61.05 -40.19 -24.39
CA ALA A 598 62.20 -40.64 -25.17
C ALA A 598 63.33 -39.59 -25.23
N GLN A 599 62.98 -38.31 -25.42
CA GLN A 599 63.96 -37.21 -25.41
C GLN A 599 64.58 -36.96 -24.03
N ILE A 600 63.85 -37.20 -22.94
CA ILE A 600 64.35 -37.09 -21.56
C ILE A 600 65.30 -38.25 -21.24
N ILE A 601 64.99 -39.45 -21.69
CA ILE A 601 65.86 -40.63 -21.53
C ILE A 601 67.20 -40.38 -22.25
N GLU A 602 67.20 -39.81 -23.46
CA GLU A 602 68.44 -39.44 -24.18
C GLU A 602 69.28 -38.35 -23.48
N ARG A 603 68.66 -37.47 -22.68
CA ARG A 603 69.32 -36.33 -22.02
C ARG A 603 69.65 -36.53 -20.54
N SER A 604 69.17 -37.61 -19.92
CA SER A 604 69.45 -37.86 -18.49
C SER A 604 70.92 -38.29 -18.30
N SER A 605 71.54 -37.78 -17.24
CA SER A 605 72.92 -38.13 -16.84
C SER A 605 73.11 -39.64 -16.60
N ALA A 606 72.04 -40.38 -16.32
CA ALA A 606 72.03 -41.84 -16.23
C ALA A 606 72.32 -42.53 -17.58
N TRP A 607 71.91 -41.93 -18.70
CA TRP A 607 72.18 -42.44 -20.05
C TRP A 607 73.62 -42.14 -20.50
N GLU A 608 74.17 -40.98 -20.13
CA GLU A 608 75.61 -40.70 -20.29
C GLU A 608 76.46 -41.67 -19.44
N MET A 609 75.99 -42.00 -18.22
CA MET A 609 76.66 -42.99 -17.36
C MET A 609 76.62 -44.41 -17.97
N LEU A 610 75.50 -44.83 -18.56
CA LEU A 610 75.37 -46.11 -19.28
C LEU A 610 76.18 -46.15 -20.57
N ARG A 611 76.24 -45.04 -21.32
CA ARG A 611 77.09 -44.92 -22.53
C ARG A 611 78.58 -44.97 -22.17
N ASN A 612 78.98 -44.38 -21.04
CA ASN A 612 80.36 -44.45 -20.53
C ASN A 612 80.70 -45.84 -19.94
N LEU A 613 79.74 -46.56 -19.37
CA LEU A 613 79.93 -47.94 -18.90
C LEU A 613 80.05 -48.96 -20.06
N GLN A 614 79.45 -48.70 -21.22
CA GLN A 614 79.60 -49.53 -22.41
C GLN A 614 80.90 -49.29 -23.21
N LEU A 615 81.63 -48.19 -22.93
CA LEU A 615 82.91 -47.88 -23.57
C LEU A 615 84.14 -48.26 -22.72
N GLY A 616 83.94 -48.99 -21.61
CA GLY A 616 84.99 -49.43 -20.68
C GLY A 616 85.31 -50.94 -20.69
N TYR A 617 84.81 -51.69 -21.67
CA TYR A 617 85.20 -53.08 -21.94
C TYR A 617 85.62 -53.20 -23.41
N GLU A 618 86.91 -52.99 -23.68
CA GLU A 618 87.63 -53.81 -24.68
C GLU A 618 88.14 -55.08 -24.00
#